data_AF-A0A7V6G9M6-F1
#
_entry.id   AF-A0A7V6G9M6-F1
#
_cell.length_a   1.000
_cell.length_b   1.000
_cell.length_c   1.000
_cell.angle_alpha   90.00
_cell.angle_beta   90.00
_cell.angle_gamma   90.00
#
_symmetry.space_group_name_H-M   'P 1'
#
loop_
_entity.id
_entity.type
_entity.pdbx_description
1 polymer ?
#
loop_
_entity_poly.entity_id
_entity_poly.type
_entity_poly.pdbx_seq_one_letter_code
_entity_poly.pdbx_strand_id
1 'polypeptide(L)'
;MTGKKVSCPLSGQRAMRKDVFNSLIPFAGGYGVEVAATIDILNQGWRLEEVEIDMIHSYTGRNIIGFLHRGRQFFDILYTIILKILRKQS
;
A
#
# COMPACT_ATOMS: atom_id res chain seq x y z
N MET A 1 -8.21 -11.60 0.55
CA MET A 1 -7.92 -10.78 -0.65
C MET A 1 -9.18 -10.03 -1.11
N THR A 2 -9.02 -8.95 -1.89
CA THR A 2 -10.10 -8.00 -2.26
C THR A 2 -10.77 -8.29 -3.61
N GLY A 3 -10.12 -9.07 -4.49
CA GLY A 3 -10.65 -9.39 -5.83
C GLY A 3 -10.65 -8.22 -6.82
N LYS A 4 -10.05 -7.08 -6.48
CA LYS A 4 -9.94 -5.89 -7.34
C LYS A 4 -8.52 -5.76 -7.89
N LYS A 5 -8.40 -5.35 -9.15
CA LYS A 5 -7.12 -5.03 -9.78
C LYS A 5 -6.73 -3.60 -9.41
N VAL A 6 -5.52 -3.42 -8.86
CA VAL A 6 -4.93 -2.12 -8.52
C VAL A 6 -3.55 -2.08 -9.16
N SER A 7 -3.25 -1.02 -9.90
CA SER A 7 -2.05 -0.92 -10.73
C SER A 7 -0.84 -0.41 -9.94
N CYS A 8 -1.05 0.52 -9.00
CA CYS A 8 -0.01 1.13 -8.19
C CYS A 8 -0.34 1.08 -6.68
N PRO A 9 -0.41 -0.12 -6.07
CA PRO A 9 -0.78 -0.28 -4.66
C PRO A 9 0.24 0.32 -3.67
N LEU A 10 1.45 0.60 -4.14
CA LEU A 10 2.56 1.18 -3.36
C LEU A 10 2.73 2.69 -3.57
N SER A 11 1.84 3.35 -4.31
CA SER A 11 1.92 4.80 -4.45
C SER A 11 1.72 5.46 -3.08
N GLY A 12 2.71 6.24 -2.62
CA GLY A 12 2.59 7.06 -1.42
C GLY A 12 1.68 8.28 -1.62
N GLN A 13 1.36 8.62 -2.87
CA GLN A 13 0.52 9.76 -3.21
C GLN A 13 -0.94 9.35 -3.22
N ARG A 14 -1.69 9.89 -2.27
CA ARG A 14 -3.11 9.60 -2.11
C ARG A 14 -3.84 10.83 -1.58
N ALA A 15 -5.04 11.05 -2.11
CA ALA A 15 -6.02 11.94 -1.51
C ALA A 15 -7.20 11.09 -1.04
N MET A 16 -7.70 11.35 0.15
CA MET A 16 -8.84 10.63 0.71
C MET A 16 -9.67 11.54 1.60
N ARG A 17 -10.94 11.19 1.77
CA ARG A 17 -11.82 11.85 2.74
C ARG A 17 -11.32 11.61 4.15
N LYS A 18 -11.60 12.54 5.06
CA LYS A 18 -11.23 12.43 6.48
C LYS A 18 -11.76 11.15 7.13
N ASP A 19 -12.99 10.74 6.80
CA ASP A 19 -13.60 9.54 7.38
C ASP A 19 -12.88 8.26 6.92
N VAL A 20 -12.46 8.21 5.66
CA VAL A 20 -11.63 7.13 5.12
C VAL A 20 -10.27 7.12 5.80
N PHE A 21 -9.63 8.27 5.98
CA PHE A 21 -8.36 8.34 6.69
C PHE A 21 -8.48 7.79 8.13
N ASN A 22 -9.52 8.22 8.85
CA ASN A 22 -9.76 7.79 10.23
C ASN A 22 -10.03 6.27 10.33
N SER A 23 -10.68 5.67 9.33
CA SER A 23 -10.96 4.23 9.34
C SER A 23 -9.74 3.35 9.04
N LEU A 24 -8.61 3.97 8.68
CA LEU A 24 -7.32 3.30 8.42
C LEU A 24 -6.36 3.40 9.61
N ILE A 25 -6.72 4.13 10.66
CA ILE A 25 -5.94 4.24 11.88
C ILE A 25 -6.24 3.04 12.78
N PRO A 26 -5.23 2.40 13.39
CA PRO A 26 -3.80 2.67 13.23
C PRO A 26 -3.26 2.13 11.90
N PHE A 27 -2.39 2.92 11.25
CA PHE A 27 -1.72 2.48 10.02
C PHE A 27 -0.80 1.28 10.29
N ALA A 28 -0.63 0.43 9.28
CA ALA A 28 0.43 -0.59 9.29
C ALA A 28 1.81 0.09 9.37
N GLY A 29 2.84 -0.63 9.82
CA GLY A 29 4.21 -0.09 9.89
C GLY A 29 4.97 -0.22 8.55
N GLY A 30 5.96 0.66 8.34
CA GLY A 30 6.92 0.56 7.23
C GLY A 30 6.27 0.64 5.85
N TYR A 31 6.81 -0.11 4.89
CA TYR A 31 6.30 -0.16 3.51
C TYR A 31 4.99 -0.92 3.34
N GLY A 32 4.46 -1.46 4.44
CA GLY A 32 3.15 -2.09 4.48
C GLY A 32 2.00 -1.09 4.54
N VAL A 33 2.24 0.18 4.89
CA VAL A 33 1.21 1.22 5.04
C VAL A 33 0.33 1.30 3.80
N GLU A 34 0.94 1.47 2.64
CA GLU A 34 0.26 1.73 1.38
C GLU A 34 -0.59 0.53 0.93
N VAL A 35 -0.04 -0.67 1.07
CA VAL A 35 -0.72 -1.91 0.70
C VAL A 35 -1.85 -2.22 1.67
N ALA A 36 -1.60 -2.09 2.98
CA ALA A 36 -2.61 -2.30 4.01
C ALA A 36 -3.78 -1.33 3.83
N ALA A 37 -3.49 -0.05 3.62
CA ALA A 37 -4.50 0.97 3.35
C ALA A 37 -5.35 0.61 2.13
N THR A 38 -4.72 0.21 1.02
CA THR A 38 -5.44 -0.21 -0.19
C THR A 38 -6.35 -1.41 0.08
N ILE A 39 -5.86 -2.42 0.80
CA ILE A 39 -6.64 -3.60 1.17
C ILE A 39 -7.83 -3.22 2.06
N ASP A 40 -7.62 -2.34 3.04
CA ASP A 40 -8.63 -1.94 4.00
C ASP A 40 -9.70 -1.06 3.36
N ILE A 41 -9.33 -0.07 2.55
CA ILE A 41 -10.27 0.76 1.76
C ILE A 41 -11.21 -0.16 0.96
N LEU A 42 -10.65 -1.13 0.24
CA LEU A 42 -11.41 -2.05 -0.59
C LEU A 42 -12.26 -3.03 0.22
N ASN A 43 -11.75 -3.57 1.33
CA ASN A 43 -12.52 -4.49 2.19
C ASN A 43 -13.66 -3.77 2.93
N GLN A 44 -13.48 -2.49 3.28
CA GLN A 44 -14.51 -1.65 3.91
C GLN A 44 -15.57 -1.16 2.91
N GLY A 45 -15.40 -1.43 1.61
CA GLY A 45 -16.36 -1.06 0.56
C GLY A 45 -16.27 0.40 0.09
N TRP A 46 -15.20 1.11 0.45
CA TRP A 46 -14.94 2.45 -0.07
C TRP A 46 -14.56 2.41 -1.56
N ARG A 47 -14.84 3.51 -2.27
CA ARG A 47 -14.41 3.67 -3.66
C ARG A 47 -12.92 4.02 -3.70
N LEU A 48 -12.17 3.24 -4.49
CA LEU A 48 -10.77 3.51 -4.85
C LEU A 48 -10.72 3.81 -6.35
N GLU A 49 -10.02 4.89 -6.71
CA GLU A 49 -9.82 5.30 -8.10
C GLU A 49 -8.35 5.68 -8.30
N GLU A 50 -7.74 5.14 -9.36
CA GLU A 50 -6.37 5.48 -9.76
C GLU A 50 -6.46 6.58 -10.82
N VAL A 51 -5.89 7.75 -10.52
CA VAL A 51 -5.82 8.89 -11.44
C VAL A 51 -4.41 8.93 -12.01
N GLU A 52 -4.31 8.80 -13.33
CA GLU A 52 -3.04 8.95 -14.04
C GLU A 52 -2.58 10.40 -13.97
N ILE A 53 -1.33 10.61 -13.58
CA ILE A 53 -0.71 11.92 -13.47
C ILE A 53 0.68 11.88 -14.09
N ASP A 54 1.03 12.92 -14.84
CA ASP A 54 2.38 13.07 -15.40
C ASP A 54 3.37 13.39 -14.28
N MET A 55 3.97 12.34 -13.74
CA MET A 55 4.96 12.43 -12.68
C MET A 55 6.29 11.82 -13.08
N ILE A 56 7.32 12.66 -13.02
CA ILE A 56 8.69 12.26 -13.28
C ILE A 56 9.27 11.75 -11.96
N HIS A 57 9.49 10.44 -11.87
CA HIS A 57 10.18 9.84 -10.73
C HIS A 57 11.66 10.27 -10.78
N SER A 58 12.10 11.11 -9.84
CA SER A 58 13.52 11.44 -9.70
C SER A 58 14.25 10.27 -9.07
N TYR A 59 14.75 9.36 -9.90
CA TYR A 59 15.48 8.18 -9.43
C TYR A 59 16.96 8.52 -9.25
N THR A 60 17.38 8.78 -8.01
CA THR A 60 18.81 8.86 -7.66
C THR A 60 19.39 7.44 -7.64
N GLY A 61 20.01 7.05 -8.75
CA GLY A 61 21.09 6.05 -8.84
C GLY A 61 20.81 4.60 -8.43
N ARG A 62 21.08 3.66 -9.34
CA ARG A 62 21.16 2.21 -9.04
C ARG A 62 22.39 1.92 -8.14
N ASN A 63 22.23 2.06 -6.83
CA ASN A 63 23.22 1.65 -5.83
C ASN A 63 22.79 0.34 -5.15
N ILE A 64 23.76 -0.47 -4.69
CA ILE A 64 23.55 -1.72 -3.92
C ILE A 64 22.64 -1.46 -2.70
N ILE A 65 22.73 -0.27 -2.11
CA ILE A 65 21.84 0.22 -1.05
C ILE A 65 20.37 0.21 -1.49
N GLY A 66 20.08 0.63 -2.72
CA GLY A 66 18.73 0.59 -3.31
C GLY A 66 18.23 -0.81 -3.65
N PHE A 67 19.11 -1.81 -3.74
CA PHE A 67 18.71 -3.22 -3.83
C PHE A 67 18.30 -3.77 -2.46
N LEU A 68 19.11 -3.52 -1.43
CA LEU A 68 18.81 -3.92 -0.05
C LEU A 68 17.51 -3.28 0.45
N HIS A 69 17.30 -2.01 0.10
CA HIS A 69 16.09 -1.26 0.42
C HIS A 69 14.84 -1.88 -0.23
N ARG A 70 14.93 -2.29 -1.50
CA ARG A 70 13.87 -3.02 -2.20
C ARG A 70 13.62 -4.42 -1.63
N GLY A 71 14.67 -5.09 -1.14
CA GLY A 71 14.54 -6.34 -0.40
C GLY A 71 13.72 -6.18 0.88
N ARG A 72 14.02 -5.15 1.68
CA ARG A 72 13.25 -4.84 2.89
C ARG A 72 11.80 -4.46 2.59
N GLN A 73 11.57 -3.66 1.54
CA GLN A 73 10.23 -3.36 1.03
C GLN A 73 9.44 -4.63 0.72
N PHE A 74 10.06 -5.58 0.03
CA PHE A 74 9.42 -6.85 -0.32
C PHE A 74 8.99 -7.65 0.93
N PHE A 75 9.88 -7.79 1.93
CA PHE A 75 9.56 -8.50 3.16
C PHE A 75 8.43 -7.82 3.96
N ASP A 76 8.46 -6.49 4.09
CA ASP A 76 7.42 -5.74 4.80
C ASP A 76 6.03 -5.90 4.13
N ILE A 77 6.00 -5.88 2.79
CA ILE A 77 4.77 -6.09 2.00
C ILE A 77 4.26 -7.54 2.18
N LEU A 78 5.15 -8.52 2.05
CA LEU A 78 4.81 -9.94 2.18
C LEU A 78 4.23 -10.24 3.57
N TYR A 79 4.88 -9.74 4.62
CA TYR A 79 4.42 -9.88 6.01
C TYR A 79 3.03 -9.26 6.21
N THR A 80 2.81 -8.05 5.68
CA THR A 80 1.52 -7.36 5.74
C THR A 80 0.41 -8.15 5.05
N ILE A 81 0.69 -8.71 3.87
CA ILE A 81 -0.27 -9.54 3.13
C ILE A 81 -0.63 -10.79 3.94
N ILE A 82 0.36 -11.49 4.49
CA ILE A 82 0.14 -12.69 5.30
C ILE A 82 -0.74 -12.37 6.52
N LEU A 83 -0.43 -11.31 7.27
CA LEU A 83 -1.23 -10.88 8.42
C LEU A 83 -2.68 -10.56 8.04
N LYS A 84 -2.90 -9.86 6.92
CA LYS A 84 -4.26 -9.51 6.44
C LYS A 84 -5.03 -10.75 5.99
N ILE A 85 -4.37 -11.75 5.42
CA ILE A 85 -5.00 -13.03 5.05
C ILE A 85 -5.43 -13.79 6.32
N LEU A 86 -4.55 -13.90 7.30
CA LEU A 86 -4.84 -14.60 8.56
C LEU A 86 -5.97 -13.94 9.35
N ARG A 87 -6.00 -12.59 9.41
CA ARG A 87 -7.07 -11.84 10.09
C ARG A 87 -8.45 -11.94 9.41
N LYS A 88 -8.52 -12.25 8.11
CA LYS A 88 -9.80 -12.37 7.38
C LYS A 88 -10.47 -13.74 7.57
N GLN A 89 -9.78 -14.72 8.16
CA GLN A 89 -10.34 -16.06 8.43
C GLN A 89 -10.84 -16.26 9.87
N SER A 90 -10.71 -15.25 10.74
CA SER A 90 -11.32 -15.23 12.08
C SER A 90 -12.53 -14.30 12.10
#